data_AF-A0A3C0WDU3-F1
#
_entry.id   AF-A0A3C0WDU3-F1
#
_cell.length_a   1.000
_cell.length_b   1.000
_cell.length_c   1.000
_cell.angle_alpha   90.00
_cell.angle_beta   90.00
_cell.angle_gamma   90.00
#
_symmetry.space_group_name_H-M   'P 1'
#
loop_
_entity.id
_entity.type
_entity.pdbx_description
1 polymer ?
#
loop_
_entity_poly.entity_id
_entity_poly.type
_entity_poly.pdbx_seq_one_letter_code
_entity_poly.pdbx_strand_id
1 'polypeptide(L)'
;EFANSGFDVKHLIREIVLSDSYQRSSQLAEDETEQSCPPESYKVAISKGLTPEQAAWSIMRATGVLAEMQNAKPDPDTTFSFKDYINDRIPAPSNLQDTMTLFVSVFGSPPGVAEVEFQPSMGQALFLMN
;
A
#
# COMPACT_ATOMS: atom_id res chain seq x y z
N GLU A 1 -9.03 -31.36 6.23
CA GLU A 1 -9.98 -30.48 5.51
C GLU A 1 -9.84 -30.53 4.00
N PHE A 2 -8.63 -30.41 3.43
CA PHE A 2 -8.42 -30.50 1.96
C PHE A 2 -8.93 -31.79 1.28
N ALA A 3 -8.71 -32.95 1.90
CA ALA A 3 -9.24 -34.21 1.39
C ALA A 3 -10.78 -34.30 1.51
N ASN A 4 -11.36 -33.60 2.50
CA ASN A 4 -12.81 -33.56 2.70
C ASN A 4 -13.49 -32.55 1.76
N SER A 5 -12.76 -31.54 1.27
CA SER A 5 -13.22 -30.57 0.27
C SER A 5 -13.02 -31.04 -1.17
N GLY A 6 -12.75 -32.34 -1.39
CA GLY A 6 -12.58 -32.90 -2.73
C GLY A 6 -11.36 -32.37 -3.48
N PHE A 7 -10.30 -32.01 -2.77
CA PHE A 7 -9.07 -31.43 -3.35
C PHE A 7 -9.29 -30.06 -4.03
N ASP A 8 -10.30 -29.30 -3.62
CA ASP A 8 -10.48 -27.92 -4.09
C ASP A 8 -9.34 -26.99 -3.62
N VAL A 9 -8.55 -26.54 -4.59
CA VAL A 9 -7.40 -25.65 -4.38
C VAL A 9 -7.83 -24.25 -3.92
N LYS A 10 -8.98 -23.74 -4.37
CA LYS A 10 -9.47 -22.41 -3.94
C LYS A 10 -9.90 -22.46 -2.48
N HIS A 11 -10.57 -23.54 -2.08
CA HIS A 11 -10.93 -23.77 -0.69
C HIS A 11 -9.68 -23.88 0.19
N LEU A 12 -8.68 -24.66 -0.23
CA LEU A 12 -7.42 -24.77 0.49
C LEU A 12 -6.72 -23.42 0.67
N ILE A 13 -6.62 -22.61 -0.39
CA ILE A 13 -5.99 -21.29 -0.30
C ILE A 13 -6.78 -20.38 0.63
N ARG A 14 -8.12 -20.43 0.60
CA ARG A 14 -8.98 -19.67 1.51
C ARG A 14 -8.74 -20.07 2.97
N GLU A 15 -8.74 -21.36 3.30
CA GLU A 15 -8.51 -21.85 4.66
C GLU A 15 -7.11 -21.52 5.16
N ILE A 16 -6.11 -21.63 4.29
CA ILE A 16 -4.77 -21.14 4.58
C ILE A 16 -4.86 -19.65 4.92
N VAL A 17 -5.44 -18.81 4.05
CA VAL A 17 -5.53 -17.36 4.25
C VAL A 17 -6.26 -16.97 5.54
N LEU A 18 -7.27 -17.74 5.95
CA LEU A 18 -8.07 -17.50 7.15
C LEU A 18 -7.45 -18.06 8.44
N SER A 19 -6.41 -18.91 8.34
CA SER A 19 -5.79 -19.51 9.52
C SER A 19 -4.95 -18.50 10.31
N ASP A 20 -4.93 -18.68 11.64
CA ASP A 20 -4.08 -17.89 12.54
C ASP A 20 -2.58 -18.03 12.19
N SER A 21 -2.19 -19.17 11.62
CA SER A 21 -0.81 -19.41 11.16
C SER A 21 -0.44 -18.69 9.87
N TYR A 22 -1.41 -18.35 9.01
CA TYR A 22 -1.18 -17.54 7.81
C TYR A 22 -1.28 -16.05 8.08
N GLN A 23 -1.76 -15.64 9.26
CA GLN A 23 -1.57 -14.28 9.71
C GLN A 23 -0.06 -14.04 9.78
N ARG A 24 0.48 -13.57 8.66
CA ARG A 24 1.84 -13.10 8.42
C ARG A 24 2.01 -11.79 9.17
N SER A 25 1.65 -11.78 10.44
CA SER A 25 1.98 -10.70 11.33
C SER A 25 3.49 -10.74 11.45
N SER A 26 4.16 -9.62 11.15
CA SER A 26 5.56 -9.43 11.54
C SER A 26 5.69 -9.27 13.07
N GLN A 27 4.68 -9.68 13.85
CA GLN A 27 4.66 -9.62 15.30
C GLN A 27 5.12 -10.96 15.84
N LEU A 28 6.07 -10.91 16.77
CA LEU A 28 6.43 -12.05 17.59
C LEU A 28 5.30 -12.30 18.60
N ALA A 29 5.08 -13.57 18.95
CA ALA A 29 4.26 -13.87 20.13
C ALA A 29 4.89 -13.18 21.36
N GLU A 30 4.07 -12.80 22.35
CA GLU A 30 4.54 -12.07 23.54
C GLU A 30 5.71 -12.78 24.26
N ASP A 31 5.80 -14.10 24.10
CA ASP A 31 6.79 -14.97 24.73
C ASP A 31 8.07 -15.20 23.88
N GLU A 32 8.09 -14.77 22.62
CA GLU A 32 9.19 -15.01 21.67
C GLU A 32 10.07 -13.77 21.49
N THR A 33 11.39 -13.96 21.45
CA THR A 33 12.39 -12.91 21.21
C THR A 33 12.99 -13.03 19.80
N GLU A 34 13.56 -11.95 19.26
CA GLU A 34 14.19 -11.95 17.92
C GLU A 34 15.25 -13.06 17.76
N GLN A 35 16.02 -13.37 18.81
CA GLN A 35 16.98 -14.49 18.79
C GLN A 35 16.32 -15.87 18.64
N SER A 36 15.06 -16.04 19.04
CA SER A 36 14.32 -17.30 18.93
C SER A 36 13.74 -17.56 17.53
N CYS A 37 13.78 -16.54 16.67
CA CYS A 37 13.20 -16.56 15.32
C CYS A 37 14.26 -16.20 14.27
N PRO A 38 15.27 -17.06 14.02
CA PRO A 38 16.27 -16.81 12.99
C PRO A 38 15.61 -16.74 11.60
N PRO A 39 16.18 -16.01 10.62
CA PRO A 39 15.57 -15.82 9.30
C PRO A 39 15.21 -17.13 8.57
N GLU A 40 16.02 -18.19 8.75
CA GLU A 40 15.75 -19.53 8.19
C GLU A 40 14.53 -20.24 8.79
N SER A 41 14.01 -19.78 9.93
CA SER A 41 12.82 -20.38 10.55
C SER A 41 11.53 -20.01 9.85
N TYR A 42 11.53 -18.96 9.02
CA TYR A 42 10.35 -18.40 8.34
C TYR A 42 9.16 -18.08 9.28
N LYS A 43 9.39 -18.02 10.60
CA LYS A 43 8.37 -17.70 11.61
C LYS A 43 7.85 -16.27 11.48
N VAL A 44 8.71 -15.37 11.03
CA VAL A 44 8.38 -13.97 10.75
C VAL A 44 8.70 -13.65 9.29
N ALA A 45 7.80 -12.91 8.64
CA ALA A 45 8.05 -12.40 7.30
C ALA A 45 8.62 -10.97 7.38
N ILE A 46 9.71 -10.72 6.65
CA ILE A 46 10.11 -9.35 6.32
C ILE A 46 9.03 -8.81 5.38
N SER A 47 8.15 -7.98 5.93
CA SER A 47 7.14 -7.29 5.14
C SER A 47 7.85 -6.36 4.17
N LYS A 48 7.72 -6.63 2.87
CA LYS A 48 8.16 -5.66 1.87
C LYS A 48 7.31 -4.40 2.01
N GLY A 49 7.96 -3.25 1.93
CA GLY A 49 7.25 -1.98 1.82
C GLY A 49 6.26 -2.04 0.65
N LEU A 50 5.09 -1.45 0.83
CA LEU A 50 4.14 -1.27 -0.26
C LEU A 50 4.74 -0.31 -1.28
N THR A 51 4.50 -0.55 -2.56
CA THR A 51 4.80 0.48 -3.57
C THR A 51 3.92 1.71 -3.33
N PRO A 52 4.32 2.91 -3.80
CA PRO A 52 3.51 4.11 -3.67
C PRO A 52 2.08 3.94 -4.18
N GLU A 53 1.89 3.19 -5.27
CA GLU A 53 0.57 2.86 -5.82
C GLU A 53 -0.23 1.99 -4.86
N GLN A 54 0.38 0.93 -4.34
CA GLN A 54 -0.29 0.01 -3.41
C GLN A 54 -0.69 0.72 -2.12
N ALA A 55 0.15 1.63 -1.63
CA ALA A 55 -0.16 2.48 -0.48
C ALA A 55 -1.35 3.41 -0.78
N ALA A 56 -1.35 4.08 -1.95
CA ALA A 56 -2.46 4.94 -2.37
C ALA A 56 -3.79 4.19 -2.45
N TRP A 57 -3.81 3.01 -3.08
CA TRP A 57 -4.98 2.13 -3.13
C TRP A 57 -5.47 1.72 -1.74
N SER A 58 -4.55 1.41 -0.84
CA SER A 58 -4.87 1.01 0.53
C SER A 58 -5.49 2.15 1.31
N ILE A 59 -4.94 3.37 1.20
CA ILE A 59 -5.44 4.58 1.87
C ILE A 59 -6.82 4.97 1.31
N MET A 60 -6.98 5.03 -0.02
CA MET A 60 -8.27 5.35 -0.64
C MET A 60 -9.36 4.34 -0.26
N ARG A 61 -8.99 3.06 -0.17
CA ARG A 61 -9.92 2.01 0.29
C ARG A 61 -10.25 2.16 1.77
N ALA A 62 -9.25 2.40 2.63
CA ALA A 62 -9.43 2.53 4.07
C ALA A 62 -10.26 3.76 4.46
N THR A 63 -10.10 4.86 3.71
CA THR A 63 -10.87 6.11 3.89
C THR A 63 -12.25 6.08 3.25
N GLY A 64 -12.55 5.08 2.41
CA GLY A 64 -13.83 4.95 1.71
C GLY A 64 -13.97 5.80 0.44
N VAL A 65 -12.99 6.66 0.13
CA VAL A 65 -13.02 7.61 -0.99
C VAL A 65 -12.82 6.92 -2.36
N LEU A 66 -12.32 5.68 -2.38
CA LEU A 66 -11.97 4.98 -3.61
C LEU A 66 -13.11 4.91 -4.63
N ALA A 67 -14.34 4.61 -4.18
CA ALA A 67 -15.49 4.47 -5.07
C ALA A 67 -15.88 5.82 -5.72
N GLU A 68 -15.72 6.92 -4.99
CA GLU A 68 -16.01 8.26 -5.50
C GLU A 68 -14.99 8.65 -6.57
N MET A 69 -13.69 8.45 -6.28
CA MET A 69 -12.61 8.76 -7.22
C MET A 69 -12.62 7.92 -8.49
N GLN A 70 -13.10 6.67 -8.43
CA GLN A 70 -13.27 5.81 -9.59
C GLN A 70 -14.38 6.29 -10.53
N ASN A 71 -15.44 6.89 -9.97
CA ASN A 71 -16.59 7.36 -10.74
C ASN A 71 -16.45 8.81 -11.19
N ALA A 72 -15.56 9.58 -10.55
CA ALA A 72 -15.24 10.94 -10.93
C ALA A 72 -14.59 10.98 -12.32
N LYS A 73 -15.13 11.84 -13.19
CA LYS A 73 -14.51 12.12 -14.49
C LYS A 73 -13.41 13.16 -14.33
N PRO A 74 -12.29 13.02 -15.03
CA PRO A 74 -11.30 14.09 -15.10
C PRO A 74 -11.95 15.33 -15.72
N ASP A 75 -11.67 16.50 -15.12
CA ASP A 75 -12.10 17.78 -15.68
C ASP A 75 -11.24 18.05 -16.94
N PRO A 76 -11.86 18.18 -18.13
CA PRO A 76 -11.13 18.34 -19.38
C PRO A 76 -10.32 19.64 -19.46
N ASP A 77 -10.66 20.67 -18.67
CA ASP A 77 -10.02 21.98 -18.73
C ASP A 77 -8.82 22.09 -17.76
N THR A 78 -8.69 21.17 -16.80
CA THR A 78 -7.59 21.18 -15.83
C THR A 78 -6.62 20.05 -16.09
N THR A 79 -5.39 20.37 -16.48
CA THR A 79 -4.29 19.40 -16.52
C THR A 79 -3.66 19.32 -15.13
N PHE A 80 -3.77 18.18 -14.45
CA PHE A 80 -3.13 17.99 -13.17
C PHE A 80 -1.60 17.95 -13.29
N SER A 81 -0.92 18.62 -12.36
CA SER A 81 0.52 18.65 -12.25
C SER A 81 0.90 18.64 -10.76
N PHE A 82 1.69 17.65 -10.34
CA PHE A 82 2.17 17.54 -8.97
C PHE A 82 2.84 18.82 -8.47
N LYS A 83 3.64 19.46 -9.33
CA LYS A 83 4.34 20.71 -8.99
C LYS A 83 3.37 21.85 -8.73
N ASP A 84 2.30 21.95 -9.50
CA ASP A 84 1.34 23.03 -9.34
C ASP A 84 0.45 22.80 -8.11
N TYR A 85 0.14 21.54 -7.77
CA TYR A 85 -0.57 21.18 -6.54
C TYR A 85 0.23 21.54 -5.28
N ILE A 86 1.50 21.13 -5.18
CA ILE A 86 2.35 21.42 -4.00
C ILE A 86 2.59 22.93 -3.83
N ASN A 87 2.51 23.71 -4.90
CA ASN A 87 2.62 25.16 -4.86
C ASN A 87 1.27 25.88 -4.73
N ASP A 88 0.19 25.15 -4.38
CA ASP A 88 -1.16 25.69 -4.13
C ASP A 88 -1.75 26.48 -5.32
N ARG A 89 -1.42 26.06 -6.55
CA ARG A 89 -1.94 26.69 -7.79
C ARG A 89 -3.17 26.00 -8.34
N ILE A 90 -3.34 24.73 -8.00
CA ILE A 90 -4.47 23.89 -8.41
C ILE A 90 -5.03 23.17 -7.19
N PRO A 91 -6.34 22.89 -7.15
CA PRO A 91 -6.95 22.15 -6.06
C PRO A 91 -6.49 20.68 -6.05
N ALA A 92 -6.83 19.97 -4.97
CA ALA A 92 -6.63 18.53 -4.87
C ALA A 92 -7.37 17.77 -5.99
N PRO A 93 -6.79 16.68 -6.50
CA PRO A 93 -7.39 15.91 -7.56
C PRO A 93 -8.67 15.20 -7.08
N SER A 94 -9.69 15.19 -7.95
CA SER A 94 -10.98 14.55 -7.68
C SER A 94 -11.14 13.18 -8.36
N ASN A 95 -10.22 12.82 -9.26
CA ASN A 95 -10.28 11.58 -10.03
C ASN A 95 -9.14 10.63 -9.66
N LEU A 96 -9.36 9.34 -9.91
CA LEU A 96 -8.39 8.29 -9.55
C LEU A 96 -7.01 8.49 -10.19
N GLN A 97 -6.96 8.87 -11.47
CA GLN A 97 -5.70 8.94 -12.20
C GLN A 97 -4.76 10.02 -11.63
N ASP A 98 -5.31 11.21 -11.37
CA ASP A 98 -4.54 12.33 -10.83
C ASP A 98 -4.18 12.10 -9.37
N THR A 99 -5.07 11.49 -8.58
CA THR A 99 -4.75 11.07 -7.21
C THR A 99 -3.62 10.05 -7.17
N MET A 100 -3.63 9.06 -8.06
CA MET A 100 -2.52 8.11 -8.17
C MET A 100 -1.22 8.80 -8.56
N THR A 101 -1.29 9.73 -9.53
CA THR A 101 -0.13 10.53 -9.97
C THR A 101 0.44 11.36 -8.81
N LEU A 102 -0.43 11.96 -7.99
CA LEU A 102 -0.03 12.69 -6.79
C LEU A 102 0.71 11.79 -5.79
N PHE A 103 0.13 10.67 -5.41
CA PHE A 103 0.74 9.74 -4.44
C PHE A 103 2.08 9.20 -4.92
N VAL A 104 2.17 8.77 -6.19
CA VAL A 104 3.43 8.27 -6.77
C VAL A 104 4.48 9.37 -6.83
N SER A 105 4.09 10.61 -7.14
CA SER A 105 5.03 11.74 -7.17
C SER A 105 5.54 12.14 -5.78
N VAL A 106 4.73 11.97 -4.73
CA VAL A 106 5.11 12.28 -3.34
C VAL A 106 5.96 11.18 -2.71
N PHE A 107 5.54 9.93 -2.86
CA PHE A 107 6.12 8.79 -2.13
C PHE A 107 7.09 7.95 -2.95
N GLY A 108 7.07 8.06 -4.28
CA GLY A 108 7.97 7.33 -5.17
C GLY A 108 9.40 7.86 -5.13
N SER A 109 10.35 6.98 -5.45
CA SER A 109 11.74 7.38 -5.62
C SER A 109 11.93 8.21 -6.89
N PRO A 110 13.00 9.03 -6.96
CA PRO A 110 13.34 9.74 -8.18
C PRO A 110 13.51 8.77 -9.37
N PRO A 111 13.13 9.19 -10.60
CA PRO A 111 13.28 8.35 -11.79
C PRO A 111 14.71 7.83 -11.95
N GLY A 112 14.87 6.52 -12.11
CA GLY A 112 16.17 5.87 -12.29
C GLY A 112 16.85 5.39 -10.99
N VAL A 113 16.24 5.61 -9.83
CA VAL A 113 16.69 5.04 -8.55
C VAL A 113 15.82 3.83 -8.18
N ALA A 114 16.45 2.74 -7.75
CA ALA A 114 15.73 1.56 -7.30
C ALA A 114 15.08 1.79 -5.92
N GLU A 115 13.82 1.37 -5.77
CA GLU A 115 13.08 1.41 -4.50
C GLU A 115 13.52 0.22 -3.61
N VAL A 116 14.67 0.35 -2.95
CA VAL A 116 15.22 -0.72 -2.09
C VAL A 116 14.78 -0.55 -0.64
N GLU A 117 14.81 0.68 -0.12
CA GLU A 117 14.46 1.00 1.26
C GLU A 117 13.68 2.32 1.31
N PHE A 118 12.69 2.42 2.21
CA PHE A 118 11.87 3.62 2.33
C PHE A 118 12.68 4.75 2.97
N GLN A 119 12.82 5.87 2.26
CA GLN A 119 13.55 7.05 2.73
C GLN A 119 12.56 8.20 2.98
N PRO A 120 12.23 8.50 4.24
CA PRO A 120 11.30 9.58 4.54
C PRO A 120 11.87 10.94 4.12
N SER A 121 11.07 11.75 3.43
CA SER A 121 11.44 13.10 3.02
C SER A 121 10.54 14.16 3.63
N MET A 122 11.03 15.40 3.69
CA MET A 122 10.24 16.54 4.18
C MET A 122 8.96 16.76 3.35
N GLY A 123 9.02 16.53 2.03
CA GLY A 123 7.83 16.65 1.16
C GLY A 123 6.74 15.65 1.52
N GLN A 124 7.11 14.41 1.85
CA GLN A 124 6.18 13.39 2.31
C GLN A 124 5.54 13.74 3.67
N ALA A 125 6.34 14.28 4.60
CA ALA A 125 5.83 14.71 5.90
C ALA A 125 4.83 15.87 5.77
N LEU A 126 5.14 16.86 4.94
CA LEU A 126 4.23 17.98 4.67
C LEU A 126 2.93 17.53 3.99
N PHE A 127 3.01 16.55 3.08
CA PHE A 127 1.81 16.01 2.43
C PHE A 127 0.82 15.39 3.42
N LEU A 128 1.31 14.72 4.47
CA LEU A 128 0.45 14.10 5.49
C LEU A 128 -0.09 15.08 6.54
N MET A 129 0.48 16.29 6.64
CA MET A 129 0.04 17.31 7.60
C MET A 129 -1.02 18.28 7.07
N ASN A 130 -1.26 18.28 5.75
CA ASN A 130 -2.30 19.10 5.11
C ASN A 130 -3.65 18.39 5.12
#